data_AF-A0A518ET86-F1
#
_entry.id   AF-A0A518ET86-F1
#
_cell.length_a   1.000
_cell.length_b   1.000
_cell.length_c   1.000
_cell.angle_alpha   90.00
_cell.angle_beta   90.00
_cell.angle_gamma   90.00
#
_symmetry.space_group_name_H-M   'P 1'
#
loop_
_entity.id
_entity.type
_entity.pdbx_description
1 polymer ?
#
loop_
_entity_poly.entity_id
_entity_poly.type
_entity_poly.pdbx_seq_one_letter_code
_entity_poly.pdbx_strand_id
1 'polypeptide(L)'
;MNRICTALAREAGIAAEHIGIGVTALSRANLTQAAYYGQAFFALSVGFERSAKLAIAVHHAIENDGEFPTKGDFRGYGHKIDSLLDKVESIAGNYGLEEDYAKLPRTSIHRAIVQQLTDFAANKTRYYNLEVLSAASQKEDETAEQVDDPIASWHREVTLRVLNAHCPKPRLEALAARSSALGAAIGSYAVVFHTDEEGAPISSVTDLYLSLSLVEYAQKYVRMYVLQIARHIAVLMSELGNAGYKFAPEQVIPALSEFYGIFYRNDSVFKKNKTWSTVR
;
A
#
# COMPACT_ATOMS: atom_id res chain seq x y z
N MET A 1 24.72 -21.34 -8.07
CA MET A 1 23.32 -21.06 -7.66
C MET A 1 22.41 -21.32 -8.84
N ASN A 2 21.36 -22.12 -8.68
CA ASN A 2 20.39 -22.46 -9.73
C ASN A 2 19.76 -21.16 -10.33
N ARG A 3 19.56 -21.10 -11.66
CA ARG A 3 18.97 -19.93 -12.36
C ARG A 3 17.57 -19.61 -11.84
N ILE A 4 16.78 -20.64 -11.50
CA ILE A 4 15.43 -20.51 -10.95
C ILE A 4 15.50 -19.89 -9.54
N CYS A 5 16.34 -20.43 -8.66
CA CYS A 5 16.57 -19.89 -7.32
C CYS A 5 16.99 -18.42 -7.35
N THR A 6 17.89 -18.06 -8.28
CA THR A 6 18.32 -16.67 -8.49
C THR A 6 17.17 -15.77 -8.97
N ALA A 7 16.29 -16.27 -9.85
CA ALA A 7 15.13 -15.52 -10.31
C ALA A 7 14.11 -15.30 -9.18
N LEU A 8 13.82 -16.32 -8.37
CA LEU A 8 12.93 -16.22 -7.21
C LEU A 8 13.47 -15.23 -6.18
N ALA A 9 14.78 -15.28 -5.88
CA ALA A 9 15.42 -14.37 -4.93
C ALA A 9 15.33 -12.91 -5.41
N ARG A 10 15.61 -12.65 -6.69
CA ARG A 10 15.47 -11.31 -7.28
C ARG A 10 14.02 -10.82 -7.27
N GLU A 11 13.07 -11.72 -7.57
CA GLU A 11 11.66 -11.39 -7.56
C GLU A 11 11.17 -11.04 -6.14
N ALA A 12 11.57 -11.85 -5.15
CA ALA A 12 11.28 -11.61 -3.74
C ALA A 12 11.84 -10.27 -3.26
N GLY A 13 13.12 -10.00 -3.55
CA GLY A 13 13.78 -8.75 -3.17
C GLY A 13 13.12 -7.52 -3.79
N ILE A 14 12.86 -7.55 -5.11
CA ILE A 14 12.21 -6.41 -5.78
C ILE A 14 10.79 -6.20 -5.23
N ALA A 15 9.99 -7.26 -5.04
CA ALA A 15 8.63 -7.13 -4.53
C ALA A 15 8.60 -6.56 -3.10
N ALA A 16 9.45 -7.08 -2.21
CA ALA A 16 9.54 -6.61 -0.84
C ALA A 16 10.07 -5.15 -0.75
N GLU A 17 11.05 -4.76 -1.58
CA GLU A 17 11.51 -3.38 -1.70
C GLU A 17 10.39 -2.42 -2.14
N HIS A 18 9.57 -2.81 -3.12
CA HIS A 18 8.46 -1.99 -3.59
C HIS A 18 7.44 -1.71 -2.48
N ILE A 19 7.16 -2.71 -1.63
CA ILE A 19 6.32 -2.50 -0.45
C ILE A 19 6.99 -1.50 0.52
N GLY A 20 8.28 -1.67 0.81
CA GLY A 20 9.03 -0.78 1.71
C GLY A 20 9.09 0.68 1.23
N ILE A 21 9.45 0.89 -0.05
CA ILE A 21 9.49 2.22 -0.68
C ILE A 21 8.10 2.85 -0.69
N GLY A 22 7.06 2.08 -1.02
CA GLY A 22 5.69 2.57 -1.04
C GLY A 22 5.19 3.04 0.33
N VAL A 23 5.43 2.25 1.38
CA VAL A 23 5.11 2.64 2.77
C VAL A 23 5.93 3.86 3.21
N THR A 24 7.19 3.97 2.77
CA THR A 24 8.04 5.13 3.04
C THR A 24 7.50 6.39 2.37
N ALA A 25 7.05 6.31 1.11
CA ALA A 25 6.41 7.42 0.41
C ALA A 25 5.13 7.87 1.10
N LEU A 26 4.29 6.94 1.57
CA LEU A 26 3.10 7.27 2.38
C LEU A 26 3.43 8.02 3.69
N SER A 27 4.65 7.89 4.24
CA SER A 27 5.07 8.65 5.42
C SER A 27 5.25 10.15 5.16
N ARG A 28 5.27 10.55 3.88
CA ARG A 28 5.51 11.92 3.42
C ARG A 28 4.34 12.50 2.62
N ALA A 29 3.44 11.65 2.11
CA ALA A 29 2.30 12.07 1.31
C ALA A 29 1.32 12.97 2.10
N ASN A 30 1.08 14.16 1.56
CA ASN A 30 0.11 15.15 2.04
C ASN A 30 -0.17 16.14 0.89
N LEU A 31 -1.16 17.02 1.04
CA LEU A 31 -1.51 18.05 0.05
C LEU A 31 -0.31 18.85 -0.51
N THR A 32 0.68 19.24 0.30
CA THR A 32 1.87 19.98 -0.19
C THR A 32 2.89 19.11 -0.92
N GLN A 33 2.80 17.80 -0.77
CA GLN A 33 3.72 16.83 -1.35
C GLN A 33 2.95 15.71 -2.06
N ALA A 34 1.94 16.07 -2.85
CA ALA A 34 1.01 15.16 -3.49
C ALA A 34 1.69 14.09 -4.38
N ALA A 35 2.87 14.38 -4.94
CA ALA A 35 3.66 13.43 -5.72
C ALA A 35 3.97 12.12 -4.97
N TYR A 36 4.07 12.16 -3.62
CA TYR A 36 4.30 10.96 -2.83
C TYR A 36 3.11 10.00 -2.80
N TYR A 37 1.87 10.47 -3.03
CA TYR A 37 0.72 9.56 -3.20
C TYR A 37 0.90 8.70 -4.43
N GLY A 38 1.20 9.32 -5.59
CA GLY A 38 1.48 8.58 -6.82
C GLY A 38 2.63 7.59 -6.65
N GLN A 39 3.76 8.04 -6.10
CA GLN A 39 4.91 7.16 -5.82
C GLN A 39 4.52 5.98 -4.92
N ALA A 40 3.75 6.23 -3.85
CA ALA A 40 3.27 5.18 -2.97
C ALA A 40 2.36 4.20 -3.70
N PHE A 41 1.37 4.67 -4.47
CA PHE A 41 0.42 3.80 -5.15
C PHE A 41 1.08 2.94 -6.21
N PHE A 42 2.02 3.49 -6.99
CA PHE A 42 2.83 2.71 -7.93
C PHE A 42 3.62 1.62 -7.21
N ALA A 43 4.38 1.99 -6.18
CA ALA A 43 5.26 1.06 -5.48
C ALA A 43 4.46 -0.03 -4.75
N LEU A 44 3.42 0.33 -3.99
CA LEU A 44 2.59 -0.62 -3.26
C LEU A 44 1.83 -1.57 -4.19
N SER A 45 1.22 -1.05 -5.25
CA SER A 45 0.44 -1.88 -6.18
C SER A 45 1.33 -2.95 -6.83
N VAL A 46 2.51 -2.55 -7.31
CA VAL A 46 3.49 -3.45 -7.90
C VAL A 46 4.05 -4.43 -6.87
N GLY A 47 4.38 -3.95 -5.66
CA GLY A 47 4.91 -4.76 -4.58
C GLY A 47 3.94 -5.87 -4.17
N PHE A 48 2.69 -5.52 -3.86
CA PHE A 48 1.66 -6.49 -3.49
C PHE A 48 1.34 -7.48 -4.62
N GLU A 49 1.20 -7.00 -5.86
CA GLU A 49 0.94 -7.88 -7.01
C GLU A 49 2.07 -8.91 -7.19
N ARG A 50 3.32 -8.46 -7.19
CA ARG A 50 4.49 -9.33 -7.38
C ARG A 50 4.65 -10.31 -6.23
N SER A 51 4.50 -9.86 -4.98
CA SER A 51 4.57 -10.74 -3.82
C SER A 51 3.49 -11.82 -3.87
N ALA A 52 2.24 -11.46 -4.18
CA ALA A 52 1.16 -12.44 -4.25
C ALA A 52 1.35 -13.44 -5.39
N LYS A 53 1.74 -12.99 -6.59
CA LYS A 53 2.05 -13.88 -7.71
C LYS A 53 3.22 -14.81 -7.42
N LEU A 54 4.24 -14.31 -6.71
CA LEU A 54 5.38 -15.12 -6.29
C LEU A 54 4.94 -16.20 -5.29
N ALA A 55 4.12 -15.86 -4.30
CA ALA A 55 3.57 -16.83 -3.34
C ALA A 55 2.77 -17.94 -4.05
N ILE A 56 1.90 -17.55 -5.00
CA ILE A 56 1.12 -18.51 -5.82
C ILE A 56 2.06 -19.40 -6.64
N ALA A 57 3.11 -18.84 -7.26
CA ALA A 57 4.05 -19.60 -8.08
C ALA A 57 4.87 -20.60 -7.27
N VAL A 58 5.34 -20.21 -6.08
CA VAL A 58 6.09 -21.09 -5.19
C VAL A 58 5.19 -22.20 -4.65
N HIS A 59 3.96 -21.88 -4.23
CA HIS A 59 3.01 -22.89 -3.81
C HIS A 59 2.71 -23.89 -4.93
N HIS A 60 2.46 -23.41 -6.16
CA HIS A 60 2.24 -24.29 -7.30
C HIS A 60 3.41 -25.25 -7.52
N ALA A 61 4.65 -24.76 -7.46
CA ALA A 61 5.83 -25.61 -7.61
C ALA A 61 5.93 -26.66 -6.50
N ILE A 62 5.53 -26.34 -5.26
CA ILE A 62 5.49 -27.30 -4.16
C ILE A 62 4.44 -28.40 -4.41
N GLU A 63 3.26 -28.03 -4.93
CA GLU A 63 2.16 -28.98 -5.16
C GLU A 63 2.31 -29.81 -6.45
N ASN A 64 3.18 -29.39 -7.38
CA ASN A 64 3.31 -29.99 -8.71
C ASN A 64 4.75 -30.42 -9.01
N ASP A 65 5.39 -31.10 -8.06
CA ASP A 65 6.70 -31.73 -8.27
C ASP A 65 7.81 -30.81 -8.81
N GLY A 66 7.79 -29.54 -8.40
CA GLY A 66 8.77 -28.52 -8.79
C GLY A 66 8.41 -27.76 -10.07
N GLU A 67 7.25 -28.02 -10.68
CA GLU A 67 6.79 -27.32 -11.88
C GLU A 67 6.18 -25.95 -11.54
N PHE A 68 6.76 -24.89 -12.09
CA PHE A 68 6.24 -23.52 -11.94
C PHE A 68 5.09 -23.24 -12.92
N PRO A 69 4.20 -22.27 -12.59
CA PRO A 69 3.13 -21.88 -13.51
C PRO A 69 3.66 -21.42 -14.87
N THR A 70 2.89 -21.69 -15.91
CA THR A 70 3.20 -21.24 -17.26
C THR A 70 2.92 -19.74 -17.42
N LYS A 71 3.39 -19.16 -18.54
CA LYS A 71 3.05 -17.79 -18.93
C LYS A 71 1.53 -17.58 -19.07
N GLY A 72 0.78 -18.62 -19.46
CA GLY A 72 -0.67 -18.59 -19.53
C GLY A 72 -1.30 -18.41 -18.16
N ASP A 73 -0.81 -19.17 -17.17
CA ASP A 73 -1.30 -19.13 -15.79
C ASP A 73 -1.05 -17.76 -15.15
N PHE A 74 0.17 -17.21 -15.31
CA PHE A 74 0.48 -15.86 -14.82
C PHE A 74 -0.41 -14.76 -15.41
N ARG A 75 -0.82 -14.90 -16.67
CA ARG A 75 -1.80 -13.99 -17.30
C ARG A 75 -3.19 -14.22 -16.71
N GLY A 76 -3.59 -15.47 -16.51
CA GLY A 76 -4.86 -15.84 -15.89
C GLY A 76 -5.02 -15.34 -14.45
N TYR A 77 -3.93 -15.14 -13.71
CA TYR A 77 -3.97 -14.54 -12.38
C TYR A 77 -4.38 -13.06 -12.37
N GLY A 78 -4.26 -12.35 -13.50
CA GLY A 78 -4.65 -10.94 -13.63
C GLY A 78 -3.76 -9.97 -12.84
N HIS A 79 -4.27 -8.74 -12.64
CA HIS A 79 -3.59 -7.65 -11.91
C HIS A 79 -4.38 -7.16 -10.70
N LYS A 80 -5.51 -7.81 -10.42
CA LYS A 80 -6.44 -7.42 -9.36
C LYS A 80 -5.88 -7.86 -8.01
N ILE A 81 -5.43 -6.89 -7.21
CA ILE A 81 -4.72 -7.15 -5.94
C ILE A 81 -5.64 -7.83 -4.93
N ASP A 82 -6.89 -7.41 -4.82
CA ASP A 82 -7.92 -8.07 -4.00
C ASP A 82 -8.02 -9.58 -4.28
N SER A 83 -8.17 -9.95 -5.56
CA SER A 83 -8.29 -11.34 -6.01
C SER A 83 -7.02 -12.14 -5.77
N LEU A 84 -5.85 -11.50 -5.90
CA LEU A 84 -4.55 -12.12 -5.60
C LEU A 84 -4.38 -12.34 -4.09
N LEU A 85 -4.79 -11.39 -3.25
CA LEU A 85 -4.73 -11.52 -1.79
C LEU A 85 -5.70 -12.59 -1.27
N ASP A 86 -6.89 -12.73 -1.86
CA ASP A 86 -7.81 -13.81 -1.51
C ASP A 86 -7.22 -15.19 -1.84
N LYS A 87 -6.51 -15.32 -2.97
CA LYS A 87 -5.75 -16.54 -3.29
C LYS A 87 -4.63 -16.80 -2.29
N VAL A 88 -3.86 -15.77 -1.94
CA VAL A 88 -2.81 -15.85 -0.91
C VAL A 88 -3.37 -16.33 0.43
N GLU A 89 -4.52 -15.80 0.85
CA GLU A 89 -5.17 -16.24 2.09
C GLU A 89 -5.64 -17.70 2.02
N SER A 90 -6.20 -18.12 0.87
CA SER A 90 -6.58 -19.52 0.67
C SER A 90 -5.37 -20.46 0.75
N ILE A 91 -4.22 -20.05 0.19
CA ILE A 91 -2.97 -20.82 0.30
C ILE A 91 -2.52 -20.87 1.75
N ALA A 92 -2.53 -19.75 2.47
CA ALA A 92 -2.15 -19.70 3.88
C ALA A 92 -2.94 -20.69 4.75
N GLY A 93 -4.22 -20.90 4.45
CA GLY A 93 -5.05 -21.93 5.09
C GLY A 93 -4.50 -23.36 4.94
N ASN A 94 -3.91 -23.70 3.79
CA ASN A 94 -3.33 -25.03 3.55
C ASN A 94 -2.07 -25.30 4.40
N TYR A 95 -1.39 -24.25 4.87
CA TYR A 95 -0.19 -24.35 5.70
C TYR A 95 -0.50 -24.30 7.20
N GLY A 96 -1.77 -24.40 7.61
CA GLY A 96 -2.17 -24.41 9.01
C GLY A 96 -1.85 -23.11 9.74
N LEU A 97 -1.77 -22.00 8.99
CA LEU A 97 -1.54 -20.68 9.55
C LEU A 97 -2.84 -20.17 10.16
N GLU A 98 -3.12 -20.61 11.39
CA GLU A 98 -4.34 -20.26 12.13
C GLU A 98 -4.09 -19.29 13.31
N GLU A 99 -2.83 -19.08 13.70
CA GLU A 99 -2.44 -18.17 14.80
C GLU A 99 -2.14 -16.73 14.33
N ASP A 100 -1.87 -15.83 15.29
CA ASP A 100 -1.75 -14.38 15.10
C ASP A 100 -0.95 -13.99 13.84
N TYR A 101 -1.51 -13.04 13.07
CA TYR A 101 -0.99 -12.49 11.80
C TYR A 101 -1.06 -13.39 10.57
N ALA A 102 -1.56 -14.62 10.71
CA ALA A 102 -1.76 -15.53 9.59
C ALA A 102 -2.97 -15.18 8.72
N LYS A 103 -3.99 -14.50 9.25
CA LYS A 103 -5.19 -14.15 8.50
C LYS A 103 -5.04 -12.79 7.82
N LEU A 104 -5.52 -12.68 6.59
CA LEU A 104 -5.56 -11.41 5.88
C LEU A 104 -6.49 -10.46 6.65
N PRO A 105 -6.01 -9.30 7.13
CA PRO A 105 -6.86 -8.42 7.90
C PRO A 105 -7.92 -7.75 7.01
N ARG A 106 -9.18 -7.77 7.46
CA ARG A 106 -10.35 -7.32 6.67
C ARG A 106 -11.20 -6.23 7.34
N THR A 107 -10.58 -5.35 8.13
CA THR A 107 -11.31 -4.16 8.62
C THR A 107 -11.71 -3.25 7.45
N SER A 108 -12.65 -2.32 7.67
CA SER A 108 -13.07 -1.35 6.66
C SER A 108 -11.92 -0.53 6.07
N ILE A 109 -10.88 -0.25 6.87
CA ILE A 109 -9.68 0.46 6.42
C ILE A 109 -8.80 -0.43 5.54
N HIS A 110 -8.61 -1.70 5.91
CA HIS A 110 -7.84 -2.65 5.08
C HIS A 110 -8.50 -2.86 3.72
N ARG A 111 -9.81 -3.07 3.69
CA ARG A 111 -10.57 -3.23 2.45
C ARG A 111 -10.47 -1.98 1.57
N ALA A 112 -10.55 -0.79 2.16
CA ALA A 112 -10.38 0.46 1.41
C ALA A 112 -8.98 0.56 0.79
N ILE A 113 -7.91 0.26 1.56
CA ILE A 113 -6.54 0.26 1.04
C ILE A 113 -6.40 -0.71 -0.13
N VAL A 114 -6.87 -1.96 0.02
CA VAL A 114 -6.79 -2.98 -1.04
C VAL A 114 -7.57 -2.57 -2.28
N GLN A 115 -8.76 -1.99 -2.11
CA GLN A 115 -9.58 -1.51 -3.23
C GLN A 115 -8.87 -0.39 -4.00
N GLN A 116 -8.36 0.62 -3.30
CA GLN A 116 -7.66 1.76 -3.92
C GLN A 116 -6.43 1.30 -4.71
N LEU A 117 -5.63 0.40 -4.15
CA LEU A 117 -4.48 -0.17 -4.84
C LEU A 117 -4.90 -1.06 -6.02
N THR A 118 -6.00 -1.80 -5.90
CA THR A 118 -6.55 -2.63 -6.98
C THR A 118 -7.00 -1.78 -8.17
N ASP A 119 -7.74 -0.71 -7.92
CA ASP A 119 -8.21 0.20 -8.96
C ASP A 119 -7.04 0.93 -9.64
N PHE A 120 -6.04 1.35 -8.86
CA PHE A 120 -4.80 1.92 -9.38
C PHE A 120 -3.99 0.92 -10.22
N ALA A 121 -3.89 -0.34 -9.78
CA ALA A 121 -3.20 -1.41 -10.50
C ALA A 121 -3.88 -1.75 -11.83
N ALA A 122 -5.20 -1.70 -11.89
CA ALA A 122 -6.01 -1.98 -13.07
C ALA A 122 -6.02 -0.85 -14.12
N ASN A 123 -5.11 0.13 -14.00
CA ASN A 123 -5.05 1.34 -14.84
C ASN A 123 -6.31 2.21 -14.81
N LYS A 124 -7.19 2.07 -13.80
CA LYS A 124 -8.36 2.95 -13.71
C LYS A 124 -7.98 4.37 -13.33
N THR A 125 -7.05 4.53 -12.39
CA THR A 125 -6.66 5.84 -11.83
C THR A 125 -5.17 6.16 -11.99
N ARG A 126 -4.40 5.24 -12.60
CA ARG A 126 -2.93 5.34 -12.74
C ARG A 126 -2.49 6.57 -13.54
N TYR A 127 -3.23 6.89 -14.58
CA TYR A 127 -2.92 8.00 -15.49
C TYR A 127 -3.94 9.15 -15.35
N TYR A 128 -4.65 9.21 -14.22
CA TYR A 128 -5.73 10.17 -13.96
C TYR A 128 -5.37 11.61 -14.39
N ASN A 129 -4.22 12.13 -13.95
CA ASN A 129 -3.80 13.49 -14.32
C ASN A 129 -3.62 13.68 -15.84
N LEU A 130 -3.13 12.68 -16.56
CA LEU A 130 -2.97 12.76 -18.01
C LEU A 130 -4.32 12.65 -18.73
N GLU A 131 -5.22 11.84 -18.20
CA GLU A 131 -6.60 11.70 -18.70
C GLU A 131 -7.38 13.02 -18.53
N VAL A 132 -7.29 13.66 -17.37
CA VAL A 132 -7.87 14.97 -17.11
C VAL A 132 -7.34 16.03 -18.09
N LEU A 133 -6.02 16.06 -18.33
CA LEU A 133 -5.41 16.98 -19.31
C LEU A 133 -5.84 16.69 -20.75
N SER A 134 -5.99 15.41 -21.11
CA SER A 134 -6.46 15.00 -22.44
C SER A 134 -7.91 15.43 -22.66
N ALA A 135 -8.79 15.15 -21.69
CA ALA A 135 -10.21 15.52 -21.75
C ALA A 135 -10.38 17.05 -21.87
N ALA A 136 -9.63 17.82 -21.08
CA ALA A 136 -9.63 19.28 -21.15
C ALA A 136 -9.20 19.82 -22.54
N SER A 137 -8.32 19.09 -23.24
CA SER A 137 -7.84 19.48 -24.57
C SER A 137 -8.84 19.15 -25.69
N GLN A 138 -9.65 18.11 -25.51
CA GLN A 138 -10.56 17.60 -26.55
C GLN A 138 -11.94 18.28 -26.53
N LYS A 139 -12.25 19.14 -25.54
CA LYS A 139 -13.60 19.71 -25.31
C LYS A 139 -14.69 18.62 -25.32
N GLU A 140 -14.34 17.41 -24.87
CA GLU A 140 -15.33 16.34 -24.76
C GLU A 140 -16.34 16.73 -23.68
N ASP A 141 -17.63 16.55 -24.00
CA ASP A 141 -18.75 16.79 -23.07
C ASP A 141 -18.52 16.03 -21.76
N GLU A 142 -18.98 16.60 -20.65
CA GLU A 142 -18.92 16.12 -19.25
C GLU A 142 -19.63 14.76 -18.99
N THR A 143 -19.81 13.93 -20.03
CA THR A 143 -20.51 12.64 -20.01
C THR A 143 -19.58 11.42 -20.00
N ALA A 144 -18.27 11.62 -20.12
CA ALA A 144 -17.30 10.56 -19.86
C ALA A 144 -17.37 10.16 -18.37
N GLU A 145 -17.40 8.85 -18.10
CA GLU A 145 -17.38 8.29 -16.74
C GLU A 145 -16.25 8.97 -15.94
N GLN A 146 -16.62 9.86 -15.01
CA GLN A 146 -15.66 10.65 -14.27
C GLN A 146 -14.90 9.71 -13.33
N VAL A 147 -13.70 9.31 -13.74
CA VAL A 147 -12.78 8.56 -12.91
C VAL A 147 -12.49 9.40 -11.67
N ASP A 148 -12.74 8.84 -10.49
CA ASP A 148 -12.48 9.53 -9.22
C ASP A 148 -10.98 9.75 -9.02
N ASP A 149 -10.60 10.95 -8.57
CA ASP A 149 -9.19 11.30 -8.29
C ASP A 149 -8.63 10.31 -7.26
N PRO A 150 -7.52 9.59 -7.56
CA PRO A 150 -6.96 8.60 -6.63
C PRO A 150 -6.52 9.21 -5.28
N ILE A 151 -6.12 10.49 -5.25
CA ILE A 151 -5.75 11.17 -4.00
C ILE A 151 -7.00 11.49 -3.19
N ALA A 152 -8.03 12.04 -3.83
CA ALA A 152 -9.29 12.36 -3.17
C ALA A 152 -9.98 11.10 -2.64
N SER A 153 -10.01 10.05 -3.46
CA SER A 153 -10.55 8.73 -3.10
C SER A 153 -9.79 8.13 -1.93
N TRP A 154 -8.45 8.15 -1.95
CA TRP A 154 -7.64 7.71 -0.82
C TRP A 154 -7.89 8.52 0.45
N HIS A 155 -8.00 9.85 0.33
CA HIS A 155 -8.29 10.71 1.47
C HIS A 155 -9.61 10.33 2.15
N ARG A 156 -10.71 10.25 1.37
CA ARG A 156 -12.04 9.90 1.87
C ARG A 156 -12.11 8.47 2.42
N GLU A 157 -11.64 7.52 1.64
CA GLU A 157 -11.85 6.09 1.91
C GLU A 157 -10.85 5.51 2.91
N VAL A 158 -9.66 6.13 3.05
CA VAL A 158 -8.59 5.62 3.92
C VAL A 158 -8.26 6.62 5.02
N THR A 159 -7.85 7.84 4.67
CA THR A 159 -7.35 8.81 5.65
C THR A 159 -8.43 9.23 6.65
N LEU A 160 -9.62 9.61 6.19
CA LEU A 160 -10.73 10.00 7.06
C LEU A 160 -11.21 8.84 7.93
N ARG A 161 -11.24 7.60 7.38
CA ARG A 161 -11.59 6.41 8.18
C ARG A 161 -10.57 6.14 9.28
N VAL A 162 -9.30 6.32 9.00
CA VAL A 162 -8.23 6.23 10.00
C VAL A 162 -8.38 7.30 11.07
N LEU A 163 -8.65 8.55 10.70
CA LEU A 163 -8.88 9.63 11.65
C LEU A 163 -10.07 9.33 12.55
N ASN A 164 -11.20 8.89 11.98
CA ASN A 164 -12.38 8.52 12.76
C ASN A 164 -12.12 7.36 13.73
N ALA A 165 -11.27 6.40 13.34
CA ALA A 165 -10.95 5.26 14.19
C ALA A 165 -9.92 5.58 15.29
N HIS A 166 -8.99 6.50 15.05
CA HIS A 166 -7.80 6.67 15.91
C HIS A 166 -7.60 8.06 16.48
N CYS A 167 -8.23 9.10 15.95
CA CYS A 167 -8.07 10.47 16.43
C CYS A 167 -9.18 10.80 17.45
N PRO A 168 -8.89 10.75 18.77
CA PRO A 168 -9.90 11.05 19.77
C PRO A 168 -10.26 12.54 19.73
N LYS A 169 -11.51 12.87 20.05
CA LYS A 169 -12.03 14.25 20.01
C LYS A 169 -11.13 15.29 20.70
N PRO A 170 -10.57 15.06 21.91
CA PRO A 170 -9.66 16.02 22.54
C PRO A 170 -8.40 16.30 21.73
N ARG A 171 -7.92 15.30 20.97
CA ARG A 171 -6.76 15.47 20.09
C ARG A 171 -7.12 16.33 18.87
N LEU A 172 -8.28 16.10 18.27
CA LEU A 172 -8.79 16.89 17.16
C LEU A 172 -8.96 18.37 17.57
N GLU A 173 -9.57 18.61 18.73
CA GLU A 173 -9.75 19.96 19.29
C GLU A 173 -8.40 20.64 19.55
N ALA A 174 -7.42 19.91 20.11
CA ALA A 174 -6.09 20.46 20.33
C ALA A 174 -5.36 20.82 19.02
N LEU A 175 -5.52 20.03 17.96
CA LEU A 175 -4.99 20.35 16.64
C LEU A 175 -5.67 21.60 16.07
N ALA A 176 -7.00 21.68 16.12
CA ALA A 176 -7.76 22.84 15.66
C ALA A 176 -7.39 24.12 16.42
N ALA A 177 -7.26 24.06 17.75
CA ALA A 177 -6.87 25.21 18.57
C ALA A 177 -5.45 25.69 18.22
N ARG A 178 -4.51 24.76 18.00
CA ARG A 178 -3.15 25.09 17.56
C ARG A 178 -3.12 25.72 16.17
N SER A 179 -3.89 25.18 15.22
CA SER A 179 -4.01 25.75 13.87
C SER A 179 -4.58 27.16 13.91
N SER A 180 -5.62 27.39 14.72
CA SER A 180 -6.24 28.70 14.90
C SER A 180 -5.27 29.70 15.52
N ALA A 181 -4.52 29.30 16.56
CA ALA A 181 -3.50 30.15 17.18
C ALA A 181 -2.39 30.53 16.19
N LEU A 182 -1.94 29.60 15.35
CA LEU A 182 -0.97 29.88 14.30
C LEU A 182 -1.54 30.84 13.27
N GLY A 183 -2.77 30.60 12.78
CA GLY A 183 -3.45 31.48 11.85
C GLY A 183 -3.61 32.90 12.38
N ALA A 184 -3.92 33.07 13.68
CA ALA A 184 -3.99 34.38 14.32
C ALA A 184 -2.61 35.07 14.41
N ALA A 185 -1.54 34.31 14.62
CA ALA A 185 -0.19 34.85 14.78
C ALA A 185 0.44 35.31 13.46
N ILE A 186 0.24 34.55 12.37
CA ILE A 186 0.94 34.81 11.10
C ILE A 186 0.02 35.03 9.90
N GLY A 187 -1.29 34.83 10.02
CA GLY A 187 -2.23 34.84 8.90
C GLY A 187 -2.31 36.19 8.18
N SER A 188 -2.16 37.31 8.90
CA SER A 188 -2.12 38.65 8.27
C SER A 188 -0.84 38.94 7.49
N TYR A 189 0.20 38.10 7.65
CA TYR A 189 1.50 38.25 7.01
C TYR A 189 1.76 37.19 5.93
N ALA A 190 0.79 36.30 5.67
CA ALA A 190 0.91 35.19 4.76
C ALA A 190 -0.27 35.15 3.78
N VAL A 191 0.01 34.81 2.52
CA VAL A 191 -1.01 34.50 1.51
C VAL A 191 -0.96 33.00 1.28
N VAL A 192 -2.11 32.33 1.38
CA VAL A 192 -2.25 30.90 1.09
C VAL A 192 -3.06 30.73 -0.18
N PHE A 193 -2.49 30.00 -1.14
CA PHE A 193 -3.18 29.57 -2.35
C PHE A 193 -2.83 28.10 -2.58
N HIS A 194 -3.65 27.21 -2.00
CA HIS A 194 -3.44 25.76 -2.07
C HIS A 194 -4.78 25.06 -2.30
N THR A 195 -4.75 23.78 -2.62
CA THR A 195 -5.93 22.90 -2.60
C THR A 195 -5.75 21.77 -1.58
N ASP A 196 -6.83 21.26 -1.01
CA ASP A 196 -6.79 20.04 -0.21
C ASP A 196 -6.67 18.78 -1.09
N GLU A 197 -6.66 17.61 -0.46
CA GLU A 197 -6.62 16.31 -1.13
C GLU A 197 -7.84 16.03 -2.03
N GLU A 198 -8.94 16.76 -1.88
CA GLU A 198 -10.15 16.62 -2.68
C GLU A 198 -10.28 17.72 -3.74
N GLY A 199 -9.26 18.57 -3.87
CA GLY A 199 -9.21 19.67 -4.84
C GLY A 199 -9.93 20.95 -4.38
N ALA A 200 -10.46 20.99 -3.15
CA ALA A 200 -11.12 22.17 -2.63
C ALA A 200 -10.10 23.26 -2.28
N PRO A 201 -10.39 24.54 -2.54
CA PRO A 201 -9.44 25.63 -2.29
C PRO A 201 -9.22 25.86 -0.79
N ILE A 202 -7.95 25.98 -0.41
CA ILE A 202 -7.48 26.43 0.91
C ILE A 202 -6.89 27.83 0.75
N SER A 203 -7.48 28.79 1.46
CA SER A 203 -7.07 30.21 1.40
C SER A 203 -6.61 30.79 2.75
N SER A 204 -6.54 29.97 3.80
CA SER A 204 -6.14 30.40 5.14
C SER A 204 -5.00 29.55 5.71
N VAL A 205 -4.16 30.18 6.55
CA VAL A 205 -3.09 29.48 7.29
C VAL A 205 -3.67 28.44 8.25
N THR A 206 -4.81 28.75 8.88
CA THR A 206 -5.50 27.87 9.81
C THR A 206 -5.89 26.55 9.14
N ASP A 207 -6.57 26.63 7.99
CA ASP A 207 -7.10 25.46 7.28
C ASP A 207 -5.98 24.63 6.69
N LEU A 208 -4.94 25.29 6.15
CA LEU A 208 -3.74 24.63 5.65
C LEU A 208 -3.05 23.81 6.76
N TYR A 209 -2.80 24.44 7.92
CA TYR A 209 -2.09 23.80 9.01
C TYR A 209 -2.92 22.69 9.68
N LEU A 210 -4.24 22.88 9.78
CA LEU A 210 -5.16 21.85 10.27
C LEU A 210 -5.12 20.62 9.36
N SER A 211 -5.28 20.81 8.05
CA SER A 211 -5.28 19.72 7.08
C SER A 211 -3.98 18.93 7.12
N LEU A 212 -2.83 19.62 7.10
CA LEU A 212 -1.51 18.99 7.25
C LEU A 212 -1.36 18.20 8.55
N SER A 213 -1.81 18.76 9.67
CA SER A 213 -1.70 18.12 10.99
C SER A 213 -2.56 16.85 11.10
N LEU A 214 -3.74 16.85 10.48
CA LEU A 214 -4.63 15.69 10.46
C LEU A 214 -4.04 14.57 9.62
N VAL A 215 -3.55 14.88 8.42
CA VAL A 215 -2.88 13.88 7.56
C VAL A 215 -1.65 13.33 8.26
N GLU A 216 -0.79 14.17 8.84
CA GLU A 216 0.39 13.71 9.59
C GLU A 216 0.01 12.76 10.75
N TYR A 217 -1.09 13.07 11.46
CA TYR A 217 -1.59 12.20 12.52
C TYR A 217 -2.03 10.83 11.98
N ALA A 218 -2.75 10.82 10.86
CA ALA A 218 -3.28 9.61 10.23
C ALA A 218 -2.18 8.71 9.65
N GLN A 219 -1.14 9.30 9.04
CA GLN A 219 -0.08 8.60 8.31
C GLN A 219 0.52 7.41 9.07
N LYS A 220 0.76 7.53 10.38
CA LYS A 220 1.33 6.41 11.17
C LYS A 220 0.42 5.19 11.23
N TYR A 221 -0.89 5.40 11.25
CA TYR A 221 -1.88 4.32 11.24
C TYR A 221 -2.11 3.80 9.83
N VAL A 222 -2.16 4.69 8.83
CA VAL A 222 -2.21 4.29 7.41
C VAL A 222 -1.06 3.33 7.08
N ARG A 223 0.18 3.69 7.44
CA ARG A 223 1.34 2.79 7.28
C ARG A 223 1.17 1.47 8.02
N MET A 224 0.68 1.52 9.26
CA MET A 224 0.42 0.31 10.04
C MET A 224 -0.56 -0.63 9.33
N TYR A 225 -1.67 -0.11 8.82
CA TYR A 225 -2.66 -0.90 8.09
C TYR A 225 -2.10 -1.50 6.80
N VAL A 226 -1.32 -0.75 6.02
CA VAL A 226 -0.64 -1.28 4.83
C VAL A 226 0.35 -2.39 5.21
N LEU A 227 1.16 -2.16 6.25
CA LEU A 227 2.16 -3.12 6.70
C LEU A 227 1.53 -4.37 7.34
N GLN A 228 0.32 -4.29 7.89
CA GLN A 228 -0.42 -5.47 8.36
C GLN A 228 -0.80 -6.40 7.19
N ILE A 229 -1.15 -5.85 6.02
CA ILE A 229 -1.36 -6.64 4.79
C ILE A 229 -0.03 -7.28 4.35
N ALA A 230 1.06 -6.50 4.36
CA ALA A 230 2.39 -7.01 4.03
C ALA A 230 2.87 -8.10 5.00
N ARG A 231 2.52 -7.99 6.29
CA ARG A 231 2.81 -8.99 7.33
C ARG A 231 2.15 -10.33 6.99
N HIS A 232 0.89 -10.34 6.56
CA HIS A 232 0.20 -11.57 6.15
C HIS A 232 0.93 -12.29 5.01
N ILE A 233 1.31 -11.56 3.96
CA ILE A 233 2.13 -12.11 2.87
C ILE A 233 3.48 -12.61 3.39
N ALA A 234 4.14 -11.83 4.25
CA ALA A 234 5.45 -12.17 4.78
C ALA A 234 5.42 -13.50 5.53
N VAL A 235 4.41 -13.72 6.39
CA VAL A 235 4.17 -14.98 7.11
C VAL A 235 4.09 -16.14 6.13
N LEU A 236 3.21 -16.05 5.12
CA LEU A 236 3.09 -17.09 4.10
C LEU A 236 4.41 -17.34 3.36
N MET A 237 5.14 -16.28 2.98
CA MET A 237 6.40 -16.42 2.26
C MET A 237 7.44 -17.21 3.05
N SER A 238 7.53 -17.03 4.37
CA SER A 238 8.45 -17.84 5.20
C SER A 238 8.05 -19.31 5.19
N GLU A 239 6.76 -19.60 5.31
CA GLU A 239 6.27 -20.98 5.30
C GLU A 239 6.47 -21.66 3.95
N LEU A 240 6.24 -20.95 2.84
CA LEU A 240 6.53 -21.43 1.50
C LEU A 240 8.04 -21.68 1.30
N GLY A 241 8.90 -20.81 1.83
CA GLY A 241 10.35 -21.03 1.83
C GLY A 241 10.75 -22.29 2.61
N ASN A 242 10.18 -22.49 3.79
CA ASN A 242 10.43 -23.65 4.65
C ASN A 242 9.91 -24.96 4.02
N ALA A 243 8.72 -24.93 3.43
CA ALA A 243 8.11 -26.07 2.75
C ALA A 243 8.89 -26.44 1.47
N GLY A 244 9.27 -25.44 0.67
CA GLY A 244 10.08 -25.63 -0.52
C GLY A 244 11.43 -26.29 -0.25
N TYR A 245 12.08 -25.96 0.86
CA TYR A 245 13.33 -26.60 1.29
C TYR A 245 13.17 -28.10 1.58
N LYS A 246 12.05 -28.50 2.19
CA LYS A 246 11.75 -29.92 2.49
C LYS A 246 11.46 -30.74 1.23
N PHE A 247 10.90 -30.10 0.21
CA PHE A 247 10.45 -30.76 -1.01
C PHE A 247 11.56 -30.90 -2.07
N ALA A 248 12.39 -29.87 -2.26
CA ALA A 248 13.42 -29.83 -3.29
C ALA A 248 14.80 -29.54 -2.68
N PRO A 249 15.50 -30.55 -2.12
CA PRO A 249 16.78 -30.38 -1.43
C PRO A 249 17.91 -29.80 -2.31
N GLU A 250 17.74 -29.78 -3.64
CA GLU A 250 18.63 -29.06 -4.58
C GLU A 250 18.53 -27.51 -4.51
N GLN A 251 17.81 -26.96 -3.52
CA GLN A 251 17.70 -25.52 -3.24
C GLN A 251 17.16 -24.69 -4.42
N VAL A 252 16.06 -25.15 -5.01
CA VAL A 252 15.37 -24.37 -6.06
C VAL A 252 14.68 -23.14 -5.46
N ILE A 253 14.14 -23.24 -4.24
CA ILE A 253 13.41 -22.16 -3.56
C ILE A 253 14.34 -21.50 -2.51
N PRO A 254 14.58 -20.18 -2.58
CA PRO A 254 15.41 -19.48 -1.60
C PRO A 254 14.70 -19.32 -0.25
N ALA A 255 15.45 -18.96 0.79
CA ALA A 255 14.88 -18.59 2.09
C ALA A 255 14.12 -17.26 1.97
N LEU A 256 12.83 -17.32 1.60
CA LEU A 256 12.01 -16.14 1.32
C LEU A 256 11.85 -15.21 2.53
N SER A 257 11.99 -15.75 3.75
CA SER A 257 11.98 -14.97 5.00
C SER A 257 13.09 -13.92 5.07
N GLU A 258 14.21 -14.10 4.36
CA GLU A 258 15.31 -13.12 4.30
C GLU A 258 14.87 -11.79 3.67
N PHE A 259 13.94 -11.84 2.71
CA PHE A 259 13.46 -10.65 2.00
C PHE A 259 12.29 -9.97 2.73
N TYR A 260 11.40 -10.77 3.32
CA TYR A 260 10.17 -10.28 3.95
C TYR A 260 10.31 -10.06 5.47
N GLY A 261 11.47 -10.37 6.05
CA GLY A 261 11.76 -10.32 7.48
C GLY A 261 11.37 -9.02 8.19
N ILE A 262 11.43 -7.88 7.49
CA ILE A 262 11.08 -6.57 8.05
C ILE A 262 9.57 -6.42 8.35
N PHE A 263 8.72 -7.20 7.69
CA PHE A 263 7.26 -7.10 7.84
C PHE A 263 6.71 -7.95 9.00
N TYR A 264 7.53 -8.73 9.69
CA TYR A 264 7.13 -9.50 10.88
C TYR A 264 7.02 -8.67 12.16
N ARG A 265 7.32 -7.38 12.10
CA ARG A 265 7.33 -6.51 13.28
C ARG A 265 5.93 -6.22 13.76
N ASN A 266 5.76 -5.98 15.06
CA ASN A 266 4.47 -5.61 15.65
C ASN A 266 3.99 -4.21 15.22
N ASP A 267 2.72 -3.92 15.50
CA ASP A 267 2.05 -2.67 15.13
C ASP A 267 2.70 -1.42 15.75
N SER A 268 3.33 -1.55 16.92
CA SER A 268 4.04 -0.43 17.56
C SER A 268 5.23 0.01 16.71
N VAL A 269 6.00 -0.95 16.15
CA VAL A 269 7.11 -0.67 15.24
C VAL A 269 6.59 -0.08 13.93
N PHE A 270 5.50 -0.63 13.39
CA PHE A 270 4.88 -0.14 12.15
C PHE A 270 4.47 1.34 12.23
N LYS A 271 3.91 1.76 13.36
CA LYS A 271 3.55 3.17 13.60
C LYS A 271 4.77 4.08 13.74
N LYS A 272 5.82 3.62 14.42
CA LYS A 272 7.00 4.43 14.76
C LYS A 272 7.91 4.68 13.56
N ASN A 273 8.16 3.67 12.73
CA ASN A 273 9.12 3.78 11.64
C ASN A 273 8.50 4.50 10.43
N LYS A 274 9.16 5.57 9.99
CA LYS A 274 8.78 6.32 8.78
C LYS A 274 9.45 5.78 7.51
N THR A 275 10.58 5.10 7.65
CA THR A 275 11.38 4.57 6.55
C THR A 275 11.43 3.05 6.61
N TRP A 276 11.29 2.41 5.47
CA TRP A 276 11.25 0.96 5.28
C TRP A 276 12.06 0.59 4.06
N SER A 277 13.10 -0.23 4.25
CA SER A 277 13.86 -0.89 3.19
C SER A 277 14.32 -2.26 3.69
N THR A 278 14.31 -3.22 2.78
CA THR A 278 14.84 -4.59 2.90
C THR A 278 16.31 -4.65 2.50
N VAL A 279 16.81 -3.69 1.71
CA VAL A 279 18.23 -3.50 1.41
C VAL A 279 18.90 -2.79 2.59
N ARG A 280 19.88 -3.45 3.20
CA ARG A 280 20.76 -2.85 4.21
C ARG A 280 22.04 -2.34 3.58
#